data_AF-A0A161WNV4-F1
#
_entry.id   AF-A0A161WNV4-F1
#
_cell.length_a   1.000
_cell.length_b   1.000
_cell.length_c   1.000
_cell.angle_alpha   90.00
_cell.angle_beta   90.00
_cell.angle_gamma   90.00
#
_symmetry.space_group_name_H-M   'P 1'
#
loop_
_entity.id
_entity.type
_entity.pdbx_description
1 polymer ?
#
loop_
_entity_poly.entity_id
_entity_poly.type
_entity_poly.pdbx_seq_one_letter_code
_entity_poly.pdbx_strand_id
1 'polypeptide(L)'
;MERPCRRCHRSVTVGAADYDTFEQMHYICFHYEFEHRDVDVDESCGLAGCPSTARGSGKHAVIATARTLAVAAAAGEPWANPTLHQYLEALAGWLDDSDGYYFNVRGRRVPPQDGWEVFNDALQAATNYE
;
A
#
# COMPACT_ATOMS: atom_id res chain seq x y z
N MET A 1 23.94 -19.25 -24.99
CA MET A 1 22.71 -20.05 -25.10
C MET A 1 21.55 -19.11 -24.80
N GLU A 2 20.50 -19.12 -25.62
CA GLU A 2 19.33 -18.28 -25.39
C GLU A 2 18.55 -18.79 -24.16
N ARG A 3 18.10 -17.88 -23.29
CA ARG A 3 17.38 -18.18 -22.05
C ARG A 3 16.00 -17.53 -22.09
N PRO A 4 15.03 -18.06 -22.86
CA PRO A 4 13.72 -17.44 -23.01
C PRO A 4 12.86 -17.65 -21.75
N CYS A 5 12.32 -16.58 -21.18
CA CYS A 5 11.37 -16.68 -20.08
C CYS A 5 10.13 -17.49 -20.49
N ARG A 6 9.76 -18.51 -19.70
CA ARG A 6 8.57 -19.34 -19.97
C ARG A 6 7.23 -18.58 -19.95
N ARG A 7 7.14 -17.44 -19.25
CA ARG A 7 5.91 -16.62 -19.15
C ARG A 7 5.81 -15.54 -20.22
N CYS A 8 6.86 -14.74 -20.44
CA CYS A 8 6.80 -13.60 -21.36
C CYS A 8 7.57 -13.82 -22.68
N HIS A 9 8.26 -14.95 -22.83
CA HIS A 9 9.05 -15.34 -24.01
C HIS A 9 10.21 -14.41 -24.39
N ARG A 10 10.51 -13.39 -23.58
CA ARG A 10 11.70 -12.54 -23.75
C ARG A 10 12.91 -13.20 -23.10
N SER A 11 14.10 -12.88 -23.61
CA SER A 11 15.37 -13.37 -23.03
C SER A 11 15.58 -12.88 -21.59
N VAL A 12 16.00 -13.78 -20.71
CA VAL A 12 16.43 -13.50 -19.34
C VAL A 12 17.91 -13.09 -19.37
N THR A 13 18.17 -11.81 -19.13
CA THR A 13 19.52 -11.22 -19.10
C THR A 13 19.98 -10.94 -17.68
N VAL A 14 19.18 -10.17 -16.92
CA VAL A 14 19.39 -9.92 -15.49
C VAL A 14 18.89 -11.12 -14.68
N GLY A 15 19.69 -11.59 -13.72
CA GLY A 15 19.37 -12.78 -12.92
C GLY A 15 19.55 -14.10 -13.67
N ALA A 16 20.25 -14.10 -14.80
CA ALA A 16 20.40 -15.30 -15.62
C ALA A 16 21.23 -16.43 -14.97
N ALA A 17 21.93 -16.14 -13.86
CA ALA A 17 22.57 -17.15 -13.02
C ALA A 17 21.55 -17.99 -12.25
N ASP A 18 20.38 -17.43 -11.94
CA ASP A 18 19.30 -18.06 -11.16
C ASP A 18 18.17 -18.58 -12.07
N TYR A 19 18.45 -18.71 -13.37
CA TYR A 19 17.44 -19.03 -14.38
C TYR A 19 16.70 -20.34 -14.10
N ASP A 20 17.41 -21.39 -13.69
CA ASP A 20 16.79 -22.68 -13.36
C ASP A 20 16.07 -22.64 -12.00
N THR A 21 16.46 -21.75 -11.08
CA THR A 21 15.78 -21.55 -9.79
C THR A 21 14.39 -20.91 -9.97
N PHE A 22 14.27 -19.95 -10.88
CA PHE A 22 13.02 -19.24 -11.15
C PHE A 22 12.18 -19.89 -12.25
N GLU A 23 12.19 -21.22 -12.33
CA GLU A 23 11.40 -22.00 -13.30
C GLU A 23 11.60 -21.54 -14.75
N GLN A 24 12.83 -21.13 -15.10
CA GLN A 24 13.19 -20.60 -16.41
C GLN A 24 12.40 -19.34 -16.79
N MET A 25 12.16 -18.46 -15.81
CA MET A 25 11.49 -17.17 -15.99
C MET A 25 12.36 -16.00 -15.51
N HIS A 26 12.00 -14.77 -15.88
CA HIS A 26 12.49 -13.62 -15.12
C HIS A 26 11.97 -13.70 -13.68
N TYR A 27 12.74 -13.24 -12.70
CA TYR A 27 12.31 -13.17 -11.29
C TYR A 27 10.91 -12.56 -11.13
N ILE A 28 10.64 -11.43 -11.79
CA ILE A 28 9.33 -10.77 -11.73
C ILE A 28 8.19 -11.60 -12.35
N CYS A 29 8.48 -12.34 -13.42
CA CYS A 29 7.51 -13.24 -14.05
C CYS A 29 7.22 -14.45 -13.15
N PHE A 30 8.25 -14.99 -12.50
CA PHE A 30 8.10 -16.05 -11.51
C PHE A 30 7.27 -15.57 -10.32
N HIS A 31 7.58 -14.39 -9.79
CA HIS A 31 6.83 -13.77 -8.69
C HIS A 31 5.33 -13.71 -9.01
N TYR A 32 4.96 -13.17 -10.17
CA TYR A 32 3.55 -13.10 -10.58
C TYR A 32 2.90 -14.44 -10.93
N GLU A 33 3.67 -15.50 -11.21
CA GLU A 33 3.13 -16.81 -11.58
C GLU A 33 2.95 -17.73 -10.37
N PHE A 34 3.87 -17.65 -9.42
CA PHE A 34 3.96 -18.59 -8.31
C PHE A 34 3.74 -17.95 -6.95
N GLU A 35 4.21 -16.73 -6.74
CA GLU A 35 4.18 -16.05 -5.43
C GLU A 35 3.00 -15.09 -5.27
N HIS A 36 2.39 -14.65 -6.38
CA HIS A 36 1.27 -13.70 -6.40
C HIS A 36 -0.11 -14.36 -6.53
N ARG A 37 -0.24 -15.67 -6.29
CA ARG A 37 -1.45 -16.43 -6.67
C ARG A 37 -2.70 -16.09 -5.88
N ASP A 38 -2.54 -15.61 -4.66
CA ASP A 38 -3.66 -15.37 -3.73
C ASP A 38 -4.25 -13.96 -3.85
N VAL A 39 -3.66 -13.10 -4.68
CA VAL A 39 -4.07 -11.70 -4.89
C VAL A 39 -3.96 -11.34 -6.37
N ASP A 40 -4.84 -10.48 -6.87
CA ASP A 40 -4.80 -10.05 -8.28
C ASP A 40 -3.44 -9.43 -8.63
N VAL A 41 -2.89 -9.69 -9.82
CA VAL A 41 -1.54 -9.23 -10.20
C VAL A 41 -1.37 -7.71 -10.20
N ASP A 42 -2.45 -6.93 -10.30
CA ASP A 42 -2.46 -5.48 -10.17
C ASP A 42 -2.67 -5.01 -8.71
N GLU A 43 -2.94 -5.93 -7.78
CA GLU A 43 -2.99 -5.66 -6.33
C GLU A 43 -1.64 -5.89 -5.66
N SER A 44 -1.38 -5.18 -4.56
CA SER A 44 -0.14 -5.33 -3.79
C SER A 44 -0.18 -6.61 -2.97
N CYS A 45 0.83 -7.48 -3.12
CA CYS A 45 1.07 -8.62 -2.23
C CYS A 45 1.73 -8.23 -0.88
N GLY A 46 1.96 -6.93 -0.65
CA GLY A 46 2.52 -6.41 0.61
C GLY A 46 4.05 -6.48 0.74
N LEU A 47 4.75 -7.05 -0.25
CA LEU A 47 6.22 -7.02 -0.28
C LEU A 47 6.75 -5.63 -0.65
N ALA A 48 7.76 -5.17 0.07
CA ALA A 48 8.41 -3.89 -0.19
C ALA A 48 8.98 -3.84 -1.61
N GLY A 49 8.66 -2.78 -2.35
CA GLY A 49 9.09 -2.60 -3.74
C GLY A 49 8.27 -3.40 -4.76
N CYS A 50 7.13 -3.98 -4.38
CA CYS A 50 6.22 -4.63 -5.33
C CYS A 50 5.76 -3.63 -6.40
N PRO A 51 5.94 -3.92 -7.70
CA PRO A 51 5.51 -3.02 -8.77
C PRO A 51 3.99 -2.77 -8.77
N SER A 52 3.21 -3.73 -8.27
CA SER A 52 1.75 -3.65 -8.16
C SER A 52 1.29 -2.74 -7.01
N THR A 53 2.18 -2.35 -6.09
CA THR A 53 1.86 -1.41 -5.00
C THR A 53 1.31 -0.07 -5.52
N ALA A 54 1.86 0.46 -6.61
CA ALA A 54 1.41 1.73 -7.18
C ALA A 54 -0.01 1.69 -7.77
N ARG A 55 -0.56 0.49 -8.00
CA ARG A 55 -1.90 0.27 -8.57
C ARG A 55 -2.88 -0.41 -7.61
N GLY A 56 -2.41 -0.86 -6.45
CA GLY A 56 -3.15 -1.71 -5.54
C GLY A 56 -4.34 -1.06 -4.82
N SER A 57 -5.05 -1.91 -4.07
CA SER A 57 -6.34 -1.69 -3.39
C SER A 57 -6.39 -0.56 -2.35
N GLY A 58 -5.32 0.20 -2.12
CA GLY A 58 -5.27 1.32 -1.17
C GLY A 58 -6.37 2.35 -1.43
N LYS A 59 -6.70 2.64 -2.69
CA LYS A 59 -7.85 3.49 -3.04
C LYS A 59 -9.19 2.93 -2.53
N HIS A 60 -9.40 1.61 -2.63
CA HIS A 60 -10.63 0.98 -2.13
C HIS A 60 -10.70 1.03 -0.60
N ALA A 61 -9.57 0.86 0.10
CA ALA A 61 -9.50 1.03 1.56
C ALA A 61 -9.89 2.45 1.97
N VAL A 62 -9.33 3.47 1.31
CA VAL A 62 -9.68 4.89 1.54
C VAL A 62 -11.18 5.13 1.33
N ILE A 63 -11.76 4.60 0.25
CA ILE A 63 -13.20 4.72 -0.03
C ILE A 63 -14.03 4.08 1.08
N ALA A 64 -13.65 2.89 1.54
CA ALA A 64 -14.34 2.18 2.61
C ALA A 64 -14.28 2.97 3.93
N THR A 65 -13.09 3.43 4.32
CA THR A 65 -12.85 4.26 5.50
C THR A 65 -13.69 5.53 5.46
N ALA A 66 -13.65 6.28 4.35
CA ALA A 66 -14.42 7.51 4.21
C ALA A 66 -15.93 7.27 4.38
N ARG A 67 -16.46 6.17 3.85
CA ARG A 67 -17.87 5.78 4.03
C ARG A 67 -18.19 5.45 5.48
N THR A 68 -17.33 4.68 6.16
CA THR A 68 -17.51 4.35 7.59
C THR A 68 -17.51 5.61 8.45
N LEU A 69 -16.54 6.51 8.23
CA LEU A 69 -16.44 7.78 8.95
C LEU A 69 -17.66 8.67 8.71
N ALA A 70 -18.17 8.73 7.48
CA ALA A 70 -19.38 9.49 7.16
C ALA A 70 -20.60 8.96 7.92
N VAL A 71 -20.76 7.63 8.03
CA VAL A 71 -21.83 7.01 8.83
C VAL A 71 -21.67 7.33 10.31
N ALA A 72 -20.45 7.20 10.86
CA ALA A 72 -20.17 7.51 12.27
C ALA A 72 -20.43 8.99 12.61
N ALA A 73 -19.97 9.91 11.76
CA ALA A 73 -20.23 11.35 11.92
C ALA A 73 -21.73 11.65 11.88
N ALA A 74 -22.48 11.05 10.95
CA ALA A 74 -23.93 11.22 10.86
C ALA A 74 -24.67 10.66 12.09
N ALA A 75 -24.11 9.65 12.76
CA ALA A 75 -24.62 9.10 14.01
C ALA A 75 -24.26 9.94 15.25
N GLY A 76 -23.45 10.99 15.09
CA GLY A 76 -23.03 11.86 16.19
C GLY A 76 -21.97 11.24 17.10
N GLU A 77 -21.10 10.38 16.54
CA GLU A 77 -19.96 9.85 17.30
C GLU A 77 -19.07 10.98 17.87
N PRO A 78 -18.57 10.83 19.10
CA PRO A 78 -17.89 11.90 19.82
C PRO A 78 -16.43 12.05 19.34
N TRP A 79 -16.24 12.64 18.16
CA TRP A 79 -14.91 12.97 17.64
C TRP A 79 -14.29 14.10 18.45
N ALA A 80 -12.98 14.03 18.71
CA ALA A 80 -12.23 15.14 19.32
C ALA A 80 -12.24 16.38 18.41
N ASN A 81 -12.30 16.16 17.09
CA ASN A 81 -12.39 17.18 16.05
C ASN A 81 -13.76 17.16 15.36
N PRO A 82 -14.83 17.66 16.02
CA PRO A 82 -16.21 17.48 15.55
C PRO A 82 -16.61 18.41 14.41
N THR A 83 -15.88 19.51 14.18
CA THR A 83 -16.17 20.43 13.08
C THR A 83 -15.32 20.13 11.86
N LEU A 84 -15.82 20.46 10.67
CA LEU A 84 -15.08 20.26 9.41
C LEU A 84 -13.70 20.95 9.43
N HIS A 85 -13.61 22.16 9.98
CA HIS A 85 -12.33 22.86 10.02
C HIS A 85 -11.34 22.16 10.97
N GLN A 86 -11.77 21.70 12.15
CA GLN A 86 -10.89 20.96 13.07
C GLN A 86 -10.43 19.64 12.47
N TYR A 87 -11.33 18.91 11.81
CA TYR A 87 -10.98 17.65 11.16
C TYR A 87 -9.96 17.85 10.03
N LEU A 88 -10.12 18.90 9.20
CA LEU A 88 -9.20 19.18 8.11
C LEU A 88 -7.82 19.66 8.61
N GLU A 89 -7.78 20.45 9.67
CA GLU A 89 -6.52 20.84 10.33
C GLU A 89 -5.81 19.62 10.92
N ALA A 90 -6.52 18.76 11.64
CA ALA A 90 -5.96 17.53 12.20
C ALA A 90 -5.49 16.54 11.12
N LEU A 91 -6.23 16.43 10.01
CA LEU A 91 -5.82 15.64 8.85
C LEU A 91 -4.50 16.13 8.25
N ALA A 92 -4.37 17.45 8.08
CA ALA A 92 -3.17 18.07 7.54
C ALA A 92 -1.97 17.91 8.50
N GLY A 93 -2.17 18.17 9.79
CA GLY A 93 -1.15 17.99 10.82
C GLY A 93 -0.65 16.55 10.90
N TRP A 94 -1.56 15.57 10.87
CA TRP A 94 -1.17 14.17 10.88
C TRP A 94 -0.35 13.78 9.64
N LEU A 95 -0.73 14.28 8.45
CA LEU A 95 0.03 14.00 7.22
C LEU A 95 1.45 14.57 7.29
N ASP A 96 1.62 15.78 7.83
CA ASP A 96 2.94 16.42 8.01
C ASP A 96 3.83 15.64 8.98
N ASP A 97 3.25 15.11 10.06
CA ASP A 97 3.95 14.36 11.12
C ASP A 97 4.03 12.83 10.88
N SER A 98 3.41 12.34 9.80
CA SER A 98 3.14 10.90 9.60
C SER A 98 4.40 10.02 9.58
N ASP A 99 5.52 10.53 9.07
CA ASP A 99 6.81 9.84 9.11
C ASP A 99 7.20 9.46 10.55
N GLY A 100 7.04 10.41 11.48
CA GLY A 100 7.31 10.19 12.90
C GLY A 100 6.41 9.11 13.52
N TYR A 101 5.14 9.04 13.12
CA TYR A 101 4.23 7.98 13.54
C TYR A 101 4.70 6.60 13.06
N TYR A 102 5.10 6.47 11.78
CA TYR A 102 5.54 5.19 11.24
C TYR A 102 6.85 4.70 11.86
N PHE A 103 7.81 5.61 12.07
CA PHE A 103 9.09 5.28 12.70
C PHE A 103 8.93 4.90 14.17
N ASN A 104 8.21 5.71 14.95
CA ASN A 104 8.23 5.62 16.40
C ASN A 104 7.11 4.74 16.98
N VAL A 105 5.93 4.72 16.34
CA VAL A 105 4.74 4.03 16.89
C VAL A 105 4.53 2.68 16.23
N ARG A 106 4.60 2.64 14.89
CA ARG A 106 4.42 1.39 14.12
C ARG A 106 5.71 0.57 14.00
N GLY A 107 6.85 1.11 14.44
CA GLY A 107 8.16 0.45 14.37
C GLY A 107 8.63 0.15 12.94
N ARG A 108 8.08 0.85 11.94
CA ARG A 108 8.47 0.68 10.55
C ARG A 108 9.75 1.45 10.29
N ARG A 109 10.76 0.78 9.71
CA ARG A 109 12.03 1.42 9.32
C ARG A 109 11.92 2.33 8.11
N VAL A 110 10.83 2.23 7.36
CA VAL A 110 10.54 3.05 6.18
C VAL A 110 9.04 3.33 6.18
N PRO A 111 8.61 4.58 5.92
CA PRO A 111 7.20 4.90 5.75
C PRO A 111 6.57 4.05 4.62
N PRO A 112 5.24 3.83 4.66
CA PRO A 112 4.55 3.17 3.56
C PRO A 112 4.90 3.84 2.23
N GLN A 113 5.28 3.04 1.23
CA GLN A 113 5.56 3.54 -0.11
C GLN A 113 4.27 3.78 -0.91
N ASP A 114 3.14 3.30 -0.39
CA ASP A 114 1.81 3.56 -0.91
C ASP A 114 1.21 4.79 -0.23
N GLY A 115 1.08 5.90 -0.96
CA GLY A 115 0.43 7.11 -0.46
C GLY A 115 -1.04 6.89 -0.07
N TRP A 116 -1.71 5.86 -0.60
CA TRP A 116 -3.07 5.52 -0.18
C TRP A 116 -3.12 4.96 1.24
N GLU A 117 -2.12 4.18 1.68
CA GLU A 117 -2.05 3.69 3.07
C GLU A 117 -1.89 4.87 4.03
N VAL A 118 -0.96 5.80 3.71
CA VAL A 118 -0.73 7.02 4.49
C VAL A 118 -2.00 7.85 4.60
N PHE A 119 -2.68 8.09 3.48
CA PHE A 119 -3.91 8.87 3.46
C PHE A 119 -5.06 8.17 4.22
N ASN A 120 -5.14 6.84 4.16
CA ASN A 120 -6.14 6.06 4.88
C ASN A 120 -5.95 6.12 6.40
N ASP A 121 -4.69 6.09 6.87
CA ASP A 121 -4.36 6.25 8.28
C ASP A 121 -4.68 7.68 8.74
N ALA A 122 -4.34 8.69 7.93
CA ALA A 122 -4.64 10.09 8.19
C ALA A 122 -6.15 10.36 8.36
N LEU A 123 -6.98 9.80 7.46
CA LEU A 123 -8.44 9.94 7.53
C LEU A 123 -9.01 9.45 8.88
N GLN A 124 -8.48 8.35 9.40
CA GLN A 124 -8.90 7.81 10.69
C GLN A 124 -8.35 8.66 11.83
N ALA A 125 -7.05 9.00 11.79
CA ALA A 125 -6.39 9.75 12.85
C ALA A 125 -7.00 11.14 13.05
N ALA A 126 -7.42 11.81 11.98
CA ALA A 126 -8.04 13.14 12.02
C ALA A 126 -9.30 13.24 12.89
N THR A 127 -9.94 12.11 13.23
CA THR A 127 -11.06 12.09 14.20
C THR A 127 -10.63 12.37 15.64
N ASN A 128 -9.35 12.14 15.98
CA ASN A 128 -8.80 12.18 17.34
C ASN A 128 -7.48 12.97 17.48
N TYR A 129 -6.76 13.20 16.39
CA TYR A 129 -5.42 13.82 16.41
C TYR A 129 -5.51 15.32 16.73
N GLU A 130 -4.62 15.81 17.60
CA GLU A 130 -4.66 17.19 18.15
C GLU A 130 -4.16 18.26 17.17
#